data_AF-A0A2P5LSB4-F1
#
_entry.id   AF-A0A2P5LSB4-F1
#
_cell.length_a   1.000
_cell.length_b   1.000
_cell.length_c   1.000
_cell.angle_alpha   90.00
_cell.angle_beta   90.00
_cell.angle_gamma   90.00
#
_symmetry.space_group_name_H-M   'P 1'
#
loop_
_entity.id
_entity.type
_entity.pdbx_description
1 polymer ?
#
loop_
_entity_poly.entity_id
_entity_poly.type
_entity_poly.pdbx_seq_one_letter_code
_entity_poly.pdbx_strand_id
1 'polypeptide(L)' 'MSQSGFFTASLSASDPEIAKAIELELGRQRHEIELIASENIVSKAVLEAQGSV' A
#
# COMPACT_ATOMS: atom_id res chain seq x y z
N MET A 1 8.24 21.22 8.99
CA MET A 1 7.60 20.01 9.55
C MET A 1 8.44 19.54 10.72
N SER A 2 7.84 19.34 11.90
CA SER A 2 8.55 18.75 13.05
C SER A 2 9.03 17.35 12.67
N GLN A 3 10.30 17.01 12.95
CA GLN A 3 10.88 15.68 12.67
C GLN A 3 10.04 14.53 13.27
N SER A 4 9.27 14.78 14.33
CA SER A 4 8.44 13.77 15.00
C SER A 4 7.33 13.22 14.11
N GLY A 5 6.70 14.05 13.26
CA GLY A 5 5.60 13.61 12.41
C GLY A 5 6.05 12.71 11.27
N PHE A 6 7.28 12.91 10.78
CA PHE A 6 7.80 12.18 9.62
C PHE A 6 7.87 10.66 9.85
N PHE A 7 8.27 10.23 11.04
CA PHE A 7 8.46 8.80 11.36
C PHE A 7 7.23 8.10 11.93
N THR A 8 6.17 8.83 12.28
CA THR A 8 5.04 8.27 13.04
C THR A 8 3.67 8.54 12.41
N ALA A 9 3.57 9.51 11.50
CA ALA A 9 2.33 9.77 10.78
C ALA A 9 2.03 8.63 9.81
N SER A 10 0.76 8.22 9.76
CA SER A 10 0.29 7.27 8.75
C SER A 10 0.42 7.85 7.35
N LEU A 11 0.47 6.97 6.34
CA LEU A 11 0.43 7.40 4.94
C LEU A 11 -0.80 8.28 4.64
N SER A 12 -1.97 7.93 5.18
CA SER A 12 -3.20 8.72 5.01
C SER A 12 -3.14 10.12 5.64
N ALA A 13 -2.33 10.33 6.68
CA ALA A 13 -2.14 11.63 7.31
C ALA A 13 -1.05 12.45 6.61
N SER A 14 0.01 11.80 6.15
CA SER A 14 1.15 12.44 5.48
C SER A 14 0.88 12.73 4.00
N ASP A 15 0.22 11.80 3.30
CA ASP A 15 -0.08 11.84 1.87
C ASP A 15 -1.44 11.15 1.58
N PRO A 16 -2.56 11.86 1.77
CA PRO A 16 -3.90 11.32 1.53
C PRO A 16 -4.17 11.00 0.06
N GLU A 17 -3.47 11.63 -0.89
CA GLU A 17 -3.65 11.38 -2.32
C GLU A 17 -3.08 10.02 -2.71
N ILE A 18 -1.87 9.71 -2.25
CA ILE A 18 -1.26 8.38 -2.46
C ILE A 18 -2.03 7.29 -1.72
N ALA A 19 -2.47 7.53 -0.48
CA ALA A 19 -3.30 6.58 0.25
C ALA A 19 -4.57 6.20 -0.53
N LYS A 20 -5.26 7.20 -1.10
CA LYS A 20 -6.45 6.98 -1.92
C LYS A 20 -6.14 6.22 -3.21
N ALA A 21 -5.01 6.51 -3.86
CA ALA A 21 -4.60 5.80 -5.07
C ALA A 21 -4.35 4.30 -4.80
N ILE A 22 -3.71 3.98 -3.67
CA ILE A 22 -3.48 2.58 -3.25
C ILE A 22 -4.81 1.86 -2.97
N GLU A 23 -5.77 2.52 -2.31
CA GLU A 23 -7.09 1.94 -2.04
C GLU A 23 -7.86 1.63 -3.33
N LEU A 24 -7.80 2.52 -4.32
CA LEU A 24 -8.43 2.32 -5.62
C LEU A 24 -7.79 1.13 -6.37
N GLU A 25 -6.46 1.01 -6.37
CA GLU A 25 -5.77 -0.11 -7.00
C GLU A 25 -6.03 -1.44 -6.28
N LEU A 26 -6.08 -1.44 -4.94
CA LEU A 26 -6.51 -2.60 -4.18
C LEU A 26 -7.94 -3.03 -4.54
N GLY A 27 -8.81 -2.04 -4.77
CA GLY A 27 -10.15 -2.26 -5.31
C GLY A 27 -10.09 -2.95 -6.68
N ARG A 28 -9.31 -2.42 -7.62
CA ARG A 28 -9.14 -3.00 -8.97
C ARG A 28 -8.69 -4.46 -8.90
N GLN A 29 -7.61 -4.75 -8.18
CA GLN A 29 -7.05 -6.11 -8.07
C GLN A 29 -8.01 -7.13 -7.44
N ARG A 30 -8.96 -6.69 -6.59
CA ARG A 30 -9.95 -7.56 -5.94
C ARG A 30 -11.18 -7.85 -6.80
N HIS A 31 -11.51 -6.98 -7.75
CA HIS A 31 -12.73 -7.08 -8.54
C HIS A 31 -12.49 -7.52 -10.00
N GLU A 32 -11.22 -7.59 -10.43
CA GLU A 32 -10.82 -8.07 -11.75
C GLU A 32 -10.17 -9.45 -11.68
N ILE A 33 -10.17 -10.16 -12.81
CA ILE A 33 -9.42 -11.40 -12.97
C ILE A 33 -8.04 -11.04 -13.52
N GLU A 34 -6.99 -11.29 -12.74
CA GLU A 34 -5.62 -11.05 -13.17
C GLU A 34 -5.13 -12.21 -14.05
N LEU A 35 -4.79 -11.92 -15.32
CA LEU A 35 -4.40 -12.91 -16.33
C LEU A 35 -2.95 -12.71 -16.82
N ILE A 36 -2.23 -11.74 -16.24
CA ILE A 36 -0.83 -11.50 -16.56
C ILE A 36 0.03 -12.57 -15.89
N ALA A 37 0.64 -13.45 -16.69
CA ALA A 37 1.37 -14.62 -16.21
C ALA A 37 2.58 -14.29 -15.32
N SER A 38 3.14 -13.09 -15.41
CA SER A 38 4.27 -12.64 -14.59
C SER A 38 3.86 -12.01 -13.26
N GLU A 39 2.58 -11.70 -13.07
CA GLU A 39 2.08 -11.03 -11.87
C GLU A 39 1.55 -12.03 -10.84
N ASN A 40 1.58 -11.63 -9.57
CA ASN A 40 1.12 -12.48 -8.47
C ASN A 40 0.68 -11.64 -7.27
N ILE A 41 -0.20 -12.21 -6.44
CA ILE A 41 -0.67 -11.60 -5.19
C ILE A 41 0.13 -12.19 -4.03
N VAL A 42 0.92 -11.35 -3.37
CA VAL A 42 1.77 -11.78 -2.24
C VAL A 42 0.96 -11.93 -0.95
N SER A 43 1.48 -12.73 -0.01
CA SER A 43 0.84 -12.90 1.29
C SER A 43 1.02 -11.67 2.19
N LYS A 44 0.13 -11.54 3.19
CA LYS A 44 0.22 -10.47 4.21
C LYS A 44 1.57 -10.48 4.94
N ALA A 45 2.14 -11.65 5.21
CA ALA A 45 3.43 -11.78 5.88
C ALA A 45 4.58 -11.18 5.05
N VAL A 46 4.54 -11.31 3.72
CA VAL A 46 5.53 -10.68 2.83
C VAL A 46 5.40 -9.16 2.86
N LEU A 47 4.17 -8.63 2.84
CA LEU A 47 3.92 -7.19 2.93
C LEU A 47 4.36 -6.60 4.29
N GLU A 48 4.10 -7.33 5.39
CA GLU A 48 4.55 -6.93 6.73
C GLU A 48 6.08 -6.85 6.82
N ALA A 49 6.79 -7.81 6.23
CA ALA A 49 8.25 -7.80 6.16
C ALA A 49 8.79 -6.65 5.27
N GLN A 50 8.08 -6.30 4.19
CA GLN A 50 8.49 -5.21 3.30
C GLN A 50 8.48 -3.84 3.99
N GLY A 51 7.60 -3.63 4.98
CA GLY A 51 7.43 -2.35 5.69
C GLY A 51 7.88 -2.38 7.16
N SER A 52 8.78 -3.30 7.56
CA SER A 52 9.06 -3.56 8.97
C SER A 52 10.09 -2.62 9.64
N VAL A 53 10.66 -1.65 8.92
CA VAL A 53 11.69 -0.72 9.44
C VAL A 53 11.42 0.73 9.06
#